data_AF-A0A4Q1K0S2-F1
#
_entry.id   AF-A0A4Q1K0S2-F1
#
_cell.length_a   1.000
_cell.length_b   1.000
_cell.length_c   1.000
_cell.angle_alpha   90.00
_cell.angle_beta   90.00
_cell.angle_gamma   90.00
#
_symmetry.space_group_name_H-M   'P 1'
#
loop_
_entity.id
_entity.type
_entity.pdbx_description
1 polymer ?
#
loop_
_entity_poly.entity_id
_entity_poly.type
_entity_poly.pdbx_seq_one_letter_code
_entity_poly.pdbx_strand_id
1 'polypeptide(L)'
;MDISELCKNCPLTDIIKDGIESQIIYQAKQQKEILTIEQFREYINSEIKNAQTSMQKTFLTEQQNREYLKDKYRINRIKNYIWNKERIKALNSVSNSHNLEERTIKIISNLNEYNLLSFLAEKGYDGDKIYQLINNHSGKDLMPYTIALLHELKFLEYFFKKFCETKTKGINVLAKIFDVSARRIKGNINVLNPRSTEDSLQYTSHFHEENIKNELKRL
;
A
#
# COMPACT_ATOMS: atom_id res chain seq x y z
N MET A 1 25.43 27.03 -6.60
CA MET A 1 24.26 27.18 -7.49
C MET A 1 23.26 26.11 -7.09
N ASP A 2 22.14 26.53 -6.52
CA ASP A 2 21.11 25.60 -6.03
C ASP A 2 20.19 25.23 -7.20
N ILE A 3 20.19 23.97 -7.62
CA ILE A 3 19.32 23.47 -8.70
C ILE A 3 17.84 23.59 -8.31
N SER A 4 17.52 23.82 -7.03
CA SER A 4 16.17 24.12 -6.55
C SER A 4 15.63 25.49 -7.01
N GLU A 5 16.49 26.46 -7.34
CA GLU A 5 16.07 27.78 -7.85
C GLU A 5 15.48 27.71 -9.27
N LEU A 6 15.72 26.63 -10.01
CA LEU A 6 15.34 26.50 -11.42
C LEU A 6 13.86 26.15 -11.63
N CYS A 7 13.03 26.02 -10.59
CA CYS A 7 11.68 25.53 -10.77
C CYS A 7 10.72 25.84 -9.59
N LYS A 8 10.72 27.08 -9.07
CA LYS A 8 9.63 27.52 -8.17
C LYS A 8 8.28 27.67 -8.90
N ASN A 9 8.31 27.88 -10.22
CA ASN A 9 7.15 27.90 -11.12
C ASN A 9 7.55 27.33 -12.51
N CYS A 10 7.77 26.02 -12.65
CA CYS A 10 8.01 25.45 -13.99
C CYS A 10 6.68 25.30 -14.75
N PRO A 11 6.51 25.98 -15.91
CA PRO A 11 5.41 25.69 -16.84
C PRO A 11 5.51 24.29 -17.48
N LEU A 12 6.60 23.57 -17.21
CA LEU A 12 6.85 22.21 -17.68
C LEU A 12 6.30 21.13 -16.74
N THR A 13 5.84 21.50 -15.54
CA THR A 13 5.37 20.53 -14.54
C THR A 13 4.17 19.76 -15.04
N ASP A 14 3.21 20.44 -15.69
CA ASP A 14 1.97 19.80 -16.14
C ASP A 14 2.21 18.95 -17.39
N ILE A 15 3.01 19.44 -18.36
CA ILE A 15 3.44 18.66 -19.54
C ILE A 15 4.21 17.40 -19.13
N ILE A 16 5.07 17.51 -18.11
CA ILE A 16 5.84 16.39 -17.58
C ILE A 16 4.94 15.43 -16.79
N LYS A 17 3.98 15.93 -16.00
CA LYS A 17 3.00 15.09 -15.29
C LYS A 17 2.17 14.26 -16.26
N ASP A 18 1.63 14.87 -17.32
CA ASP A 18 0.83 14.18 -18.33
C ASP A 18 1.64 13.09 -19.03
N GLY A 19 2.90 13.38 -19.38
CA GLY A 19 3.82 12.40 -19.95
C GLY A 19 4.18 11.27 -18.98
N ILE A 20 4.28 11.55 -17.68
CA ILE A 20 4.59 10.57 -16.64
C ILE A 20 3.40 9.65 -16.37
N GLU A 21 2.20 10.20 -16.25
CA GLU A 21 0.97 9.42 -16.06
C GLU A 21 0.68 8.55 -17.28
N SER A 22 0.80 9.12 -18.49
CA SER A 22 0.47 8.41 -19.73
C SER A 22 1.50 7.34 -20.11
N GLN A 23 2.77 7.50 -19.76
CA GLN A 23 3.83 6.59 -20.19
C GLN A 23 4.39 5.73 -19.05
N ILE A 24 4.78 6.34 -17.93
CA ILE A 24 5.56 5.65 -16.89
C ILE A 24 4.64 4.78 -16.03
N ILE A 25 3.51 5.33 -15.60
CA ILE A 25 2.51 4.57 -14.84
C ILE A 25 1.90 3.49 -15.73
N TYR A 26 1.59 3.82 -16.99
CA TYR A 26 1.06 2.85 -17.95
C TYR A 26 2.01 1.66 -18.16
N GLN A 27 3.29 1.92 -18.45
CA GLN A 27 4.29 0.85 -18.63
C GLN A 27 4.46 0.02 -17.36
N ALA A 28 4.51 0.65 -16.19
CA ALA A 28 4.61 -0.07 -14.92
C ALA A 28 3.37 -0.96 -14.68
N LYS A 29 2.17 -0.50 -15.01
CA LYS A 29 0.95 -1.33 -14.91
C LYS A 29 0.99 -2.53 -15.86
N GLN A 30 1.43 -2.33 -17.10
CA GLN A 30 1.58 -3.42 -18.07
C GLN A 30 2.63 -4.45 -17.62
N GLN A 31 3.76 -4.01 -17.07
CA GLN A 31 4.77 -4.94 -16.53
C GLN A 31 4.24 -5.70 -15.31
N LYS A 32 3.43 -5.06 -14.46
CA LYS A 32 2.78 -5.71 -13.31
C LYS A 32 1.88 -6.88 -13.73
N GLU A 33 1.21 -6.78 -14.88
CA GLU A 33 0.31 -7.83 -15.38
C GLU A 33 1.07 -9.08 -15.87
N ILE A 34 2.36 -8.95 -16.19
CA ILE A 34 3.15 -10.00 -16.85
C ILE A 34 4.21 -10.60 -15.91
N LEU A 35 4.76 -9.79 -15.01
CA LEU A 35 5.87 -10.19 -14.13
C LEU A 35 5.36 -10.80 -12.83
N THR A 36 6.17 -11.70 -12.24
CA THR A 36 5.94 -12.09 -10.83
C THR A 36 6.18 -10.90 -9.90
N ILE A 37 5.71 -11.02 -8.66
CA ILE A 37 5.90 -10.01 -7.61
C ILE A 37 7.38 -9.62 -7.45
N GLU A 38 8.28 -10.60 -7.40
CA GLU A 38 9.71 -10.36 -7.24
C GLU A 38 10.31 -9.69 -8.48
N GLN A 39 9.97 -10.19 -9.68
CA GLN A 39 10.43 -9.62 -10.94
C GLN A 39 9.94 -8.19 -11.13
N PHE A 40 8.69 -7.90 -10.75
CA PHE A 40 8.14 -6.55 -10.81
C PHE A 40 8.85 -5.60 -9.85
N ARG A 41 9.17 -6.07 -8.63
CA ARG A 41 9.95 -5.31 -7.65
C ARG A 41 11.35 -4.97 -8.19
N GLU A 42 12.03 -5.94 -8.80
CA GLU A 42 13.34 -5.74 -9.43
C GLU A 42 13.26 -4.75 -10.60
N TYR A 43 12.23 -4.87 -11.45
CA TYR A 43 11.95 -3.95 -12.54
C TYR A 43 11.83 -2.50 -12.03
N ILE A 44 10.96 -2.25 -11.05
CA ILE A 44 10.77 -0.91 -10.49
C ILE A 44 12.07 -0.36 -9.87
N ASN A 45 12.81 -1.19 -9.13
CA ASN A 45 14.08 -0.79 -8.53
C ASN A 45 15.14 -0.43 -9.58
N SER A 46 15.23 -1.20 -10.66
CA SER A 46 16.12 -0.91 -11.79
C SER A 46 15.77 0.44 -12.44
N GLU A 47 14.48 0.68 -12.69
CA GLU A 47 13.99 1.92 -13.28
C GLU A 47 14.28 3.15 -12.41
N ILE A 48 14.08 3.03 -11.10
CA ILE A 48 14.42 4.09 -10.14
C ILE A 48 15.94 4.35 -10.16
N LYS A 49 16.76 3.29 -10.13
CA LYS A 49 18.22 3.41 -10.14
C LYS A 49 18.74 4.08 -11.42
N ASN A 50 18.16 3.73 -12.56
CA ASN A 50 18.49 4.34 -13.85
C ASN A 50 18.15 5.85 -13.87
N ALA A 51 16.97 6.22 -13.37
CA ALA A 51 16.56 7.61 -13.25
C ALA A 51 17.47 8.41 -12.29
N GLN A 52 17.83 7.83 -11.13
CA GLN A 52 18.75 8.43 -10.17
C GLN A 52 20.13 8.67 -10.78
N THR A 53 20.67 7.68 -11.50
CA THR A 53 21.97 7.79 -12.18
C THR A 53 21.95 8.92 -13.22
N SER A 54 20.88 9.03 -14.01
CA SER A 54 20.69 10.12 -14.98
C SER A 54 20.62 11.50 -14.30
N MET A 55 19.92 11.60 -13.17
CA MET A 55 19.86 12.83 -12.37
C MET A 55 21.22 13.23 -11.82
N GLN A 56 21.97 12.29 -11.25
CA GLN A 56 23.32 12.54 -10.72
C GLN A 56 24.26 13.05 -11.80
N LYS A 57 24.29 12.39 -12.96
CA LYS A 57 25.10 12.84 -14.11
C LYS A 57 24.73 14.25 -14.54
N THR A 58 23.43 14.54 -14.62
CA THR A 58 22.94 15.87 -15.00
C THR A 58 23.32 16.94 -13.98
N PHE A 59 23.17 16.63 -12.69
CA PHE A 59 23.54 17.50 -11.59
C PHE A 59 25.03 17.86 -11.63
N LEU A 60 25.91 16.87 -11.79
CA LEU A 60 27.36 17.08 -11.89
C LEU A 60 27.71 17.94 -13.11
N THR A 61 27.07 17.68 -14.25
CA THR A 61 27.26 18.47 -15.48
C THR A 61 26.89 19.95 -15.25
N GLU A 62 25.76 20.23 -14.59
CA GLU A 62 25.35 21.60 -14.27
C GLU A 62 26.27 22.27 -13.26
N GLN A 63 26.77 21.52 -12.26
CA GLN A 63 27.72 22.04 -11.28
C GLN A 63 29.04 22.48 -11.91
N GLN A 64 29.47 21.80 -12.98
CA GLN A 64 30.70 22.10 -13.72
C GLN A 64 30.51 23.15 -14.82
N ASN A 65 29.26 23.50 -15.16
CA ASN A 65 28.96 24.41 -16.27
C ASN A 65 29.21 25.88 -15.92
N ARG A 66 30.40 26.37 -16.26
CA ARG A 66 30.80 27.77 -16.03
C ARG A 66 30.11 28.78 -16.96
N GLU A 67 29.58 28.34 -18.10
CA GLU A 67 28.94 29.18 -19.12
C GLU A 67 27.41 28.97 -19.18
N TYR A 68 26.80 28.64 -18.04
CA TYR A 68 25.39 28.24 -17.96
C TYR A 68 24.40 29.25 -18.58
N LEU A 69 24.75 30.54 -18.67
CA LEU A 69 23.92 31.58 -19.29
C LEU A 69 23.90 31.50 -20.82
N LYS A 70 24.94 30.94 -21.46
CA LYS A 70 25.08 30.84 -22.92
C LYS A 70 24.84 29.43 -23.44
N ASP A 71 24.66 28.46 -22.55
CA ASP A 71 24.50 27.06 -22.91
C ASP A 71 23.07 26.75 -23.40
N LYS A 72 22.93 26.62 -24.72
CA LYS A 72 21.67 26.27 -25.40
C LYS A 72 21.08 24.91 -24.99
N TYR A 73 21.87 24.00 -24.42
CA TYR A 73 21.41 22.68 -23.99
C TYR A 73 20.96 22.62 -22.53
N ARG A 74 21.19 23.68 -21.75
CA ARG A 74 20.86 23.73 -20.33
C ARG A 74 19.38 23.47 -20.06
N ILE A 75 18.49 24.05 -20.88
CA ILE A 75 17.04 23.85 -20.75
C ILE A 75 16.67 22.37 -20.88
N ASN A 76 17.28 21.64 -21.83
CA ASN A 76 17.03 20.22 -22.02
C ASN A 76 17.57 19.37 -20.86
N ARG A 77 18.73 19.74 -20.30
CA ARG A 77 19.28 19.08 -19.11
C ARG A 77 18.39 19.28 -17.89
N ILE A 78 17.89 20.50 -17.66
CA ILE A 78 16.94 20.79 -16.59
C ILE A 78 15.63 19.99 -16.79
N LYS A 79 15.09 19.97 -18.00
CA LYS A 79 13.91 19.14 -18.35
C LYS A 79 14.13 17.67 -18.01
N ASN A 80 15.26 17.10 -18.43
CA ASN A 80 15.61 15.71 -18.15
C ASN A 80 15.75 15.44 -16.64
N TYR A 81 16.35 16.36 -15.89
CA TYR A 81 16.47 16.23 -14.44
C TYR A 81 15.09 16.19 -13.76
N ILE A 82 14.19 17.11 -14.14
CA ILE A 82 12.82 17.18 -13.60
C ILE A 82 12.03 15.92 -13.98
N TRP A 83 12.11 15.50 -15.24
CA TRP A 83 11.48 14.27 -15.73
C TRP A 83 11.87 13.05 -14.88
N ASN A 84 13.16 12.86 -14.63
CA ASN A 84 13.63 11.73 -13.83
C ASN A 84 13.22 11.85 -12.35
N LYS A 85 13.18 13.07 -11.79
CA LYS A 85 12.70 13.31 -10.43
C LYS A 85 11.23 12.90 -10.27
N GLU A 86 10.38 13.35 -11.18
CA GLU A 86 8.95 13.04 -11.14
C GLU A 86 8.69 11.55 -11.51
N ARG A 87 9.48 10.95 -12.41
CA ARG A 87 9.48 9.50 -12.69
C ARG A 87 9.71 8.69 -11.41
N ILE A 88 10.72 9.04 -10.63
CA ILE A 88 11.03 8.34 -9.37
C ILE A 88 9.84 8.43 -8.40
N LYS A 89 9.21 9.60 -8.27
CA LYS A 89 8.02 9.76 -7.43
C LYS A 89 6.87 8.86 -7.89
N ALA A 90 6.59 8.83 -9.18
CA ALA A 90 5.53 8.00 -9.75
C ALA A 90 5.82 6.50 -9.54
N LEU A 91 7.04 6.04 -9.84
CA LEU A 91 7.45 4.64 -9.64
C LEU A 91 7.38 4.22 -8.17
N ASN A 92 7.78 5.11 -7.25
CA ASN A 92 7.63 4.85 -5.81
C ASN A 92 6.16 4.72 -5.40
N SER A 93 5.27 5.53 -5.96
CA SER A 93 3.82 5.41 -5.71
C SER A 93 3.29 4.05 -6.19
N VAL A 94 3.68 3.61 -7.39
CA VAL A 94 3.30 2.29 -7.92
C VAL A 94 3.85 1.14 -7.06
N SER A 95 5.13 1.22 -6.67
CA SER A 95 5.77 0.24 -5.78
C SER A 95 5.04 0.11 -4.45
N ASN A 96 4.71 1.24 -3.82
CA ASN A 96 3.98 1.26 -2.56
C ASN A 96 2.58 0.63 -2.71
N SER A 97 1.85 0.97 -3.77
CA SER A 97 0.54 0.36 -4.04
C SER A 97 0.65 -1.15 -4.24
N HIS A 98 1.68 -1.62 -4.95
CA HIS A 98 1.93 -3.04 -5.16
C HIS A 98 2.25 -3.78 -3.85
N ASN A 99 3.11 -3.21 -3.01
CA ASN A 99 3.45 -3.79 -1.69
C ASN A 99 2.22 -3.88 -0.77
N LEU A 100 1.27 -2.93 -0.87
CA LEU A 100 0.02 -2.96 -0.11
C LEU A 100 -0.90 -4.10 -0.57
N GLU A 101 -0.98 -4.35 -1.87
CA GLU A 101 -1.73 -5.47 -2.44
C GLU A 101 -1.12 -6.83 -2.04
N GLU A 102 0.21 -6.97 -2.15
CA GLU A 102 0.94 -8.16 -1.71
C GLU A 102 0.69 -8.47 -0.23
N ARG A 103 0.69 -7.44 0.62
CA ARG A 103 0.37 -7.59 2.04
C ARG A 103 -1.04 -8.12 2.25
N THR A 104 -2.01 -7.64 1.48
CA THR A 104 -3.41 -8.05 1.62
C THR A 104 -3.62 -9.49 1.14
N ILE A 105 -3.03 -9.86 0.01
CA ILE A 105 -3.01 -11.24 -0.49
C ILE A 105 -2.42 -12.18 0.57
N LYS A 106 -1.30 -11.80 1.18
CA LYS A 106 -0.66 -12.58 2.25
C LYS A 106 -1.58 -12.76 3.47
N ILE A 107 -2.26 -11.70 3.90
CA ILE A 107 -3.22 -11.77 5.01
C ILE A 107 -4.35 -12.75 4.66
N ILE A 108 -4.95 -12.63 3.48
CA ILE A 108 -6.06 -13.50 3.04
C ILE A 108 -5.59 -14.96 2.97
N SER A 109 -4.42 -15.22 2.35
CA SER A 109 -3.82 -16.56 2.27
C SER A 109 -3.64 -17.17 3.67
N ASN A 110 -3.05 -16.41 4.59
CA ASN A 110 -2.84 -16.86 5.96
C ASN A 110 -4.16 -17.10 6.71
N LEU A 111 -5.20 -16.28 6.48
CA LEU A 111 -6.52 -16.51 7.07
C LEU A 111 -7.20 -17.77 6.51
N ASN A 112 -6.93 -18.10 5.24
CA ASN A 112 -7.43 -19.32 4.61
C ASN A 112 -6.79 -20.59 5.18
N GLU A 113 -5.56 -20.54 5.67
CA GLU A 113 -4.95 -21.64 6.46
C GLU A 113 -5.76 -21.96 7.74
N TYR A 114 -6.57 -21.01 8.20
CA TYR A 114 -7.51 -21.16 9.32
C TYR A 114 -8.98 -21.27 8.85
N ASN A 115 -9.19 -21.81 7.65
CA ASN A 115 -10.48 -22.13 7.06
C ASN A 115 -11.44 -20.94 6.92
N LEU A 116 -10.93 -19.73 6.65
CA LEU A 116 -11.79 -18.57 6.37
C LEU A 116 -12.73 -18.86 5.18
N LEU A 117 -12.20 -19.32 4.05
CA LEU A 117 -13.01 -19.58 2.86
C LEU A 117 -14.15 -20.59 3.13
N SER A 118 -13.85 -21.72 3.78
CA SER A 118 -14.87 -22.71 4.13
C SER A 118 -15.90 -22.14 5.11
N PHE A 119 -15.46 -21.35 6.09
CA PHE A 119 -16.36 -20.67 7.02
C PHE A 119 -17.31 -19.71 6.30
N LEU A 120 -16.81 -18.92 5.35
CA LEU A 120 -17.64 -17.99 4.57
C LEU A 120 -18.69 -18.75 3.76
N ALA A 121 -18.29 -19.82 3.08
CA ALA A 121 -19.21 -20.67 2.32
C ALA A 121 -20.29 -21.32 3.20
N GLU A 122 -19.92 -21.85 4.38
CA GLU A 122 -20.86 -22.41 5.36
C GLU A 122 -21.87 -21.38 5.89
N LYS A 123 -21.47 -20.09 5.94
CA LYS A 123 -22.33 -18.98 6.35
C LYS A 123 -23.10 -18.33 5.21
N GLY A 124 -22.94 -18.81 3.97
CA GLY A 124 -23.61 -18.27 2.79
C GLY A 124 -23.04 -16.95 2.30
N TYR A 125 -21.81 -16.59 2.69
CA TYR A 125 -21.13 -15.41 2.17
C TYR A 125 -20.38 -15.74 0.87
N ASP A 126 -20.40 -14.80 -0.06
CA ASP A 126 -19.55 -14.82 -1.24
C ASP A 126 -18.10 -14.44 -0.84
N GLY A 127 -17.20 -15.43 -0.89
CA GLY A 127 -15.80 -15.27 -0.51
C GLY A 127 -15.08 -14.16 -1.31
N ASP A 128 -15.39 -14.04 -2.60
CA ASP A 128 -14.74 -13.05 -3.47
C ASP A 128 -15.16 -11.63 -3.08
N LYS A 129 -16.44 -11.41 -2.76
CA LYS A 129 -16.90 -10.10 -2.27
C LYS A 129 -16.27 -9.75 -0.92
N ILE A 130 -16.12 -10.70 -0.01
CA ILE A 130 -15.45 -10.46 1.28
C ILE A 130 -13.97 -10.12 1.07
N TYR A 131 -13.28 -10.81 0.16
CA TYR A 131 -11.89 -10.48 -0.18
C TYR A 131 -11.78 -9.10 -0.82
N GLN A 132 -12.72 -8.70 -1.67
CA GLN A 132 -12.78 -7.34 -2.21
C GLN A 132 -12.93 -6.29 -1.11
N LEU A 133 -13.76 -6.53 -0.09
CA LEU A 133 -13.89 -5.62 1.05
C LEU A 133 -12.56 -5.43 1.79
N ILE A 134 -11.79 -6.50 1.98
CA ILE A 134 -10.45 -6.44 2.58
C ILE A 134 -9.48 -5.68 1.65
N ASN A 135 -9.49 -5.97 0.35
CA ASN A 135 -8.63 -5.34 -0.66
C ASN A 135 -8.91 -3.84 -0.86
N ASN A 136 -10.12 -3.36 -0.55
CA ASN A 136 -10.47 -1.95 -0.61
C ASN A 136 -9.80 -1.11 0.50
N HIS A 137 -9.14 -1.74 1.46
CA HIS A 137 -8.44 -1.08 2.55
C HIS A 137 -6.94 -1.34 2.47
N SER A 138 -6.14 -0.35 2.88
CA SER A 138 -4.69 -0.47 2.84
C SER A 138 -4.01 0.32 3.97
N GLY A 139 -2.69 0.21 4.07
CA GLY A 139 -1.90 1.00 5.00
C GLY A 139 -2.25 0.76 6.47
N LYS A 140 -2.59 1.84 7.19
CA LYS A 140 -2.86 1.80 8.64
C LYS A 140 -4.22 1.22 8.98
N ASP A 141 -5.18 1.27 8.04
CA ASP A 141 -6.57 0.88 8.26
C ASP A 141 -6.84 -0.58 7.88
N LEU A 142 -5.96 -1.19 7.07
CA LEU A 142 -6.10 -2.59 6.65
C LEU A 142 -6.35 -3.55 7.82
N MET A 143 -5.53 -3.49 8.88
CA MET A 143 -5.69 -4.40 10.02
C MET A 143 -6.93 -4.07 10.87
N PRO A 144 -7.15 -2.83 11.35
CA PRO A 144 -8.34 -2.49 12.12
C PRO A 144 -9.65 -2.82 11.39
N TYR A 145 -9.74 -2.48 10.11
CA TYR A 145 -10.88 -2.80 9.27
C TYR A 145 -11.09 -4.32 9.16
N THR A 146 -10.04 -5.08 8.82
CA THR A 146 -10.14 -6.54 8.70
C THR A 146 -10.55 -7.18 10.02
N ILE A 147 -10.03 -6.71 11.16
CA ILE A 147 -10.42 -7.21 12.49
C ILE A 147 -11.91 -6.94 12.77
N ALA A 148 -12.41 -5.74 12.46
CA ALA A 148 -13.83 -5.43 12.58
C ALA A 148 -14.69 -6.32 11.67
N LEU A 149 -14.25 -6.57 10.43
CA LEU A 149 -14.96 -7.41 9.47
C LEU A 149 -15.03 -8.86 9.95
N LEU A 150 -13.90 -9.43 10.37
CA LEU A 150 -13.85 -10.80 10.91
C LEU A 150 -14.67 -10.93 12.21
N HIS A 151 -14.76 -9.87 13.01
CA HIS A 151 -15.62 -9.84 14.20
C HIS A 151 -17.10 -9.85 13.82
N GLU A 152 -17.52 -9.01 12.87
CA GLU A 152 -18.92 -8.93 12.43
C GLU A 152 -19.38 -10.23 11.78
N LEU A 153 -18.52 -10.85 10.95
CA LEU A 153 -18.75 -12.17 10.35
C LEU A 153 -18.80 -13.32 11.37
N LYS A 154 -18.48 -13.08 12.64
CA LYS A 154 -18.27 -14.09 13.70
C LYS A 154 -17.13 -15.06 13.42
N PHE A 155 -16.25 -14.74 12.46
CA PHE A 155 -15.08 -15.55 12.18
C PHE A 155 -14.08 -15.54 13.33
N LEU A 156 -13.88 -14.41 14.03
CA LEU A 156 -12.97 -14.37 15.18
C LEU A 156 -13.38 -15.37 16.28
N GLU A 157 -14.66 -15.45 16.61
CA GLU A 157 -15.17 -16.43 17.59
C GLU A 157 -14.92 -17.86 17.15
N TYR A 158 -15.22 -18.18 15.90
CA TYR A 158 -14.92 -19.47 15.28
C TYR A 158 -13.43 -19.79 15.32
N PHE A 159 -12.58 -18.84 14.92
CA PHE A 159 -11.13 -18.97 14.87
C PHE A 159 -10.54 -19.28 16.24
N PHE A 160 -10.91 -18.49 17.26
CA PHE A 160 -10.43 -18.71 18.62
C PHE A 160 -10.90 -20.06 19.18
N LYS A 161 -12.16 -20.45 18.92
CA LYS A 161 -12.71 -21.70 19.45
C LYS A 161 -12.13 -22.95 18.76
N LYS A 162 -11.89 -22.88 17.45
CA LYS A 162 -11.51 -24.05 16.64
C LYS A 162 -10.01 -24.28 16.57
N PHE A 163 -9.21 -23.21 16.52
CA PHE A 163 -7.77 -23.33 16.24
C PHE A 163 -6.88 -22.93 17.41
N CYS A 164 -7.44 -22.36 18.48
CA CYS A 164 -6.64 -21.81 19.57
C CYS A 164 -7.01 -22.43 20.91
N GLU A 165 -6.03 -22.96 21.63
CA GLU A 165 -6.25 -23.43 23.01
C GLU A 165 -6.60 -22.26 23.96
N THR A 166 -6.05 -21.07 23.69
CA THR A 166 -6.26 -19.88 24.51
C THR A 166 -6.40 -18.64 23.64
N LYS A 167 -7.12 -17.63 24.15
CA LYS A 167 -7.25 -16.33 23.49
C LYS A 167 -5.89 -15.66 23.25
N THR A 168 -4.94 -15.81 24.18
CA THR A 168 -3.57 -15.28 24.05
C THR A 168 -2.83 -15.93 22.87
N LYS A 169 -2.91 -17.25 22.72
CA LYS A 169 -2.31 -17.94 21.57
C LYS A 169 -2.92 -17.45 20.25
N GLY A 170 -4.24 -17.31 20.18
CA GLY A 170 -4.91 -16.80 18.98
C GLY A 170 -4.55 -15.36 18.64
N ILE A 171 -4.39 -14.48 19.65
CA ILE A 171 -3.91 -13.11 19.44
C ILE A 171 -2.50 -13.12 18.84
N ASN A 172 -1.61 -14.01 19.30
CA ASN A 172 -0.26 -14.14 18.76
C ASN A 172 -0.27 -14.68 17.32
N VAL A 173 -1.19 -15.58 16.98
CA VAL A 173 -1.36 -16.06 15.60
C VAL A 173 -1.82 -14.90 14.70
N LEU A 174 -2.88 -14.20 15.07
CA LEU A 174 -3.35 -13.03 14.32
C LEU A 174 -2.25 -11.96 14.18
N ALA A 175 -1.44 -11.73 15.23
CA ALA A 175 -0.31 -10.82 15.18
C ALA A 175 0.70 -11.19 14.08
N LYS A 176 0.97 -12.48 13.90
CA LYS A 176 1.81 -12.98 12.80
C LYS A 176 1.14 -12.82 11.44
N ILE A 177 -0.16 -13.11 11.33
CA ILE A 177 -0.93 -12.96 10.08
C ILE A 177 -0.84 -11.52 9.56
N PHE A 178 -1.02 -10.54 10.45
CA PHE A 178 -1.05 -9.12 10.10
C PHE A 178 0.33 -8.45 10.11
N ASP A 179 1.38 -9.15 10.55
CA ASP A 179 2.73 -8.63 10.78
C ASP A 179 2.72 -7.38 11.69
N VAL A 180 2.12 -7.51 12.86
CA VAL A 180 2.01 -6.45 13.88
C VAL A 180 2.21 -7.00 15.28
N SER A 181 2.30 -6.13 16.29
CA SER A 181 2.40 -6.59 17.68
C SER A 181 1.09 -7.20 18.19
N ALA A 182 1.20 -8.20 19.07
CA ALA A 182 0.07 -8.82 19.75
C ALA A 182 -0.78 -7.81 20.55
N ARG A 183 -0.14 -6.78 21.12
CA ARG A 183 -0.85 -5.67 21.78
C ARG A 183 -1.77 -4.94 20.82
N ARG A 184 -1.33 -4.69 19.59
CA ARG A 184 -2.12 -3.99 18.57
C ARG A 184 -3.35 -4.78 18.15
N ILE A 185 -3.21 -6.10 17.99
CA ILE A 185 -4.35 -7.00 17.74
C ILE A 185 -5.31 -7.01 18.94
N LYS A 186 -4.78 -7.22 20.16
CA LYS A 186 -5.59 -7.28 21.37
C LYS A 186 -6.42 -6.01 21.57
N GLY A 187 -5.79 -4.84 21.45
CA GLY A 187 -6.49 -3.56 21.59
C GLY A 187 -7.58 -3.38 20.54
N ASN A 188 -7.30 -3.69 19.26
CA ASN A 188 -8.26 -3.59 18.17
C ASN A 188 -9.42 -4.60 18.24
N ILE A 189 -9.24 -5.74 18.89
CA ILE A 189 -10.35 -6.66 19.21
C ILE A 189 -11.15 -6.14 20.40
N ASN A 190 -10.46 -5.65 21.44
CA ASN A 190 -11.10 -5.21 22.67
C ASN A 190 -11.99 -3.98 22.44
N VAL A 191 -11.57 -2.99 21.64
CA VAL A 191 -12.38 -1.78 21.35
C VAL A 191 -13.72 -2.06 20.64
N LEU A 192 -13.90 -3.25 20.07
CA LEU A 192 -15.20 -3.67 19.50
C LEU A 192 -16.21 -4.06 20.60
N ASN A 193 -15.76 -4.22 21.85
CA ASN A 193 -16.65 -4.35 22.98
C ASN A 193 -17.05 -2.95 23.48
N PRO A 194 -18.35 -2.60 23.53
CA PRO A 194 -18.81 -1.30 24.03
C PRO A 194 -18.37 -0.96 25.46
N ARG A 195 -17.98 -1.96 26.26
CA ARG A 195 -17.48 -1.77 27.63
C ARG A 195 -15.96 -1.68 27.72
N SER A 196 -15.26 -1.60 26.60
CA SER A 196 -13.80 -1.51 26.56
C SER A 196 -13.30 -0.21 27.18
N THR A 197 -12.19 -0.30 27.91
CA THR A 197 -11.45 0.86 28.44
C THR A 197 -10.15 1.11 27.67
N GLU A 198 -9.99 0.46 26.50
CA GLU A 198 -8.83 0.68 25.63
C GLU A 198 -8.88 2.07 24.99
N ASP A 199 -7.72 2.60 24.62
CA ASP A 199 -7.60 3.90 23.95
C ASP A 199 -8.19 3.84 22.52
N SER A 200 -9.32 4.52 22.32
CA SER A 200 -10.03 4.59 21.03
C SER A 200 -9.30 5.42 19.98
N LEU A 201 -8.34 6.28 20.36
CA LEU A 201 -7.49 6.99 19.40
C LEU A 201 -6.38 6.06 18.88
N GLN A 202 -5.95 5.09 19.68
CA GLN A 202 -4.91 4.14 19.31
C GLN A 202 -5.44 2.91 18.56
N TYR A 203 -6.63 2.42 18.93
CA TYR A 203 -7.23 1.22 18.36
C TYR A 203 -8.56 1.55 17.67
N THR A 204 -8.56 1.43 16.35
CA THR A 204 -9.52 2.09 15.47
C THR A 204 -10.58 1.16 14.88
N SER A 205 -10.57 -0.15 15.19
CA SER A 205 -11.54 -1.11 14.60
C SER A 205 -13.01 -0.69 14.78
N HIS A 206 -13.36 -0.10 15.92
CA HIS A 206 -14.73 0.34 16.23
C HIS A 206 -15.25 1.42 15.26
N PHE A 207 -14.36 2.23 14.65
CA PHE A 207 -14.74 3.21 13.63
C PHE A 207 -15.26 2.58 12.33
N HIS A 208 -15.01 1.28 12.12
CA HIS A 208 -15.42 0.58 10.90
C HIS A 208 -16.71 -0.26 11.06
N GLU A 209 -17.19 -0.48 12.29
CA GLU A 209 -18.30 -1.42 12.56
C GLU A 209 -19.58 -1.08 11.81
N GLU A 210 -19.97 0.20 11.78
CA GLU A 210 -21.19 0.62 11.11
C GLU A 210 -21.09 0.48 9.59
N ASN A 211 -19.95 0.85 9.00
CA ASN A 211 -19.74 0.72 7.57
C ASN A 211 -19.78 -0.76 7.14
N ILE A 212 -19.08 -1.63 7.88
CA ILE A 212 -19.04 -3.07 7.59
C ILE A 212 -20.44 -3.67 7.67
N LYS A 213 -21.24 -3.32 8.69
CA LYS A 213 -22.64 -3.78 8.79
C LYS A 213 -23.47 -3.38 7.57
N ASN A 214 -23.25 -2.18 7.05
CA ASN A 214 -23.96 -1.70 5.88
C ASN A 214 -23.48 -2.37 4.59
N GLU A 215 -22.19 -2.64 4.46
CA GLU A 215 -21.61 -3.36 3.32
C GLU A 215 -22.06 -4.82 3.30
N LEU A 216 -22.01 -5.53 4.43
CA LEU A 216 -22.46 -6.93 4.53
C LEU A 216 -23.96 -7.10 4.22
N LYS A 217 -24.81 -6.12 4.55
CA LYS A 217 -26.24 -6.13 4.17
C LYS A 217 -26.48 -6.02 2.67
N ARG A 218 -25.50 -5.53 1.90
CA ARG A 218 -25.59 -5.35 0.45
C ARG A 218 -25.01 -6.53 -0.33
N LEU A 219 -24.41 -7.51 0.36
CA LEU A 219 -23.81 -8.70 -0.25
C LEU A 219 -24.86 -9.76 -0.58
#